data_AF-A0A381W495-F1
#
_entry.id   AF-A0A381W495-F1
#
_cell.length_a   1.000
_cell.length_b   1.000
_cell.length_c   1.000
_cell.angle_alpha   90.00
_cell.angle_beta   90.00
_cell.angle_gamma   90.00
#
_symmetry.space_group_name_H-M   'P 1'
#
loop_
_entity.id
_entity.type
_entity.pdbx_description
1 polymer ?
#
loop_
_entity_poly.entity_id
_entity_poly.type
_entity_poly.pdbx_seq_one_letter_code
_entity_poly.pdbx_strand_id
1 'polypeptide(L)'
;MTCRKNAITAFLLAIVFGLGTTNASADGAGKNASWTSYGVDSCSKVLSTHAQITIKDYKISGPPAAWTLIGWVSGFATAANSAIGSPKNYYKSMSNIEMLNWVASFCRDNPNKDADYAMRLLATTYTPF
;
A
#
# COMPACT_ATOMS: atom_id res chain seq x y z
N MET A 1 -48.01 -46.97 22.90
CA MET A 1 -47.64 -47.94 21.83
C MET A 1 -48.34 -47.46 20.56
N THR A 2 -47.72 -47.16 19.43
CA THR A 2 -46.40 -47.55 18.90
C THR A 2 -46.05 -46.54 17.80
N CYS A 3 -44.91 -45.87 17.93
CA CYS A 3 -44.30 -45.08 16.87
C CYS A 3 -43.51 -46.06 15.98
N ARG A 4 -43.85 -46.17 14.68
CA ARG A 4 -43.02 -46.82 13.65
C ARG A 4 -42.65 -45.73 12.65
N LYS A 5 -41.45 -45.13 12.74
CA LYS A 5 -40.20 -45.58 12.11
C LYS A 5 -40.39 -46.00 10.66
N ASN A 6 -40.16 -45.09 9.73
CA ASN A 6 -39.47 -45.38 8.47
C ASN A 6 -38.33 -44.38 8.34
N ALA A 7 -37.13 -44.89 8.60
CA ALA A 7 -35.87 -44.24 8.31
C ALA A 7 -35.57 -44.48 6.83
N ILE A 8 -35.43 -43.41 6.05
CA ILE A 8 -34.56 -43.43 4.88
C ILE A 8 -33.64 -42.22 5.00
N THR A 9 -32.43 -42.57 5.35
CA THR A 9 -31.22 -41.78 5.43
C THR A 9 -30.98 -41.01 4.13
N ALA A 10 -31.04 -39.68 4.17
CA ALA A 10 -30.40 -38.83 3.17
C ALA A 10 -29.38 -37.95 3.90
N PHE A 11 -28.16 -38.47 3.96
CA PHE A 11 -26.97 -37.75 4.39
C PHE A 11 -26.65 -36.73 3.29
N LEU A 12 -27.17 -35.50 3.41
CA LEU A 12 -26.67 -34.36 2.65
C LEU A 12 -25.81 -33.53 3.58
N LEU A 13 -24.51 -33.83 3.51
CA LEU A 13 -23.43 -32.95 3.94
C LEU A 13 -23.57 -31.64 3.15
N ALA A 14 -24.38 -30.71 3.63
CA ALA A 14 -24.29 -29.33 3.23
C ALA A 14 -23.02 -28.79 3.87
N ILE A 15 -21.89 -28.98 3.18
CA ILE A 15 -20.69 -28.20 3.46
C ILE A 15 -21.14 -26.76 3.26
N VAL A 16 -21.28 -26.08 4.38
CA VAL A 16 -21.35 -24.63 4.49
C VAL A 16 -19.98 -24.11 4.02
N PHE A 17 -19.72 -24.22 2.71
CA PHE A 17 -18.89 -23.25 2.04
C PHE A 17 -19.73 -21.99 2.09
N GLY A 18 -19.46 -21.20 3.12
CA GLY A 18 -19.93 -19.84 3.17
C GLY A 18 -19.56 -19.20 1.85
N LEU A 19 -20.57 -19.05 0.99
CA LEU A 19 -20.71 -17.89 0.13
C LEU A 19 -20.84 -16.67 1.07
N GLY A 20 -19.78 -16.39 1.81
CA GLY A 20 -19.39 -15.02 2.05
C GLY A 20 -18.98 -14.53 0.69
N THR A 21 -19.95 -13.94 -0.02
CA THR A 21 -19.66 -13.00 -1.09
C THR A 21 -18.84 -11.90 -0.45
N THR A 22 -17.52 -12.11 -0.34
CA THR A 22 -16.60 -10.98 -0.26
C THR A 22 -16.72 -10.31 -1.61
N ASN A 23 -17.69 -9.42 -1.69
CA ASN A 23 -17.64 -8.28 -2.57
C ASN A 23 -16.44 -7.42 -2.12
N ALA A 24 -15.23 -7.97 -2.21
CA ALA A 24 -14.07 -7.16 -2.49
C ALA A 24 -14.11 -6.97 -4.01
N SER A 25 -15.08 -6.16 -4.45
CA SER A 25 -15.10 -5.61 -5.78
C SER A 25 -13.68 -5.14 -6.09
N ALA A 26 -13.10 -5.62 -7.18
CA ALA A 26 -11.89 -5.07 -7.75
C ALA A 26 -11.99 -3.52 -7.93
N ASP A 27 -13.22 -2.97 -7.91
CA ASP A 27 -13.54 -1.55 -7.96
C ASP A 27 -13.23 -0.74 -6.69
N GLY A 28 -13.10 -1.37 -5.51
CA GLY A 28 -12.75 -0.68 -4.27
C GLY A 28 -11.24 -0.44 -4.14
N ALA A 29 -10.45 -1.35 -4.70
CA ALA A 29 -9.00 -1.29 -4.66
C ALA A 29 -8.42 -0.28 -5.68
N GLY A 30 -9.17 0.01 -6.75
CA GLY A 30 -8.83 1.01 -7.76
C GLY A 30 -8.97 2.46 -7.28
N LYS A 31 -9.83 2.76 -6.31
CA LYS A 31 -10.09 4.16 -5.89
C LYS A 31 -9.12 4.70 -4.83
N ASN A 32 -8.45 3.82 -4.09
CA ASN A 32 -7.56 4.21 -2.97
C ASN A 32 -6.10 3.77 -3.18
N ALA A 33 -5.72 3.31 -4.37
CA ALA A 33 -4.39 2.77 -4.64
C ALA A 33 -3.97 1.66 -3.62
N SER A 34 -4.88 0.80 -3.17
CA SER A 34 -4.60 -0.15 -2.06
C SER A 34 -3.54 -1.20 -2.40
N TRP A 35 -3.21 -1.40 -3.68
CA TRP A 35 -2.13 -2.27 -4.15
C TRP A 35 -0.72 -1.72 -3.87
N THR A 36 -0.61 -0.43 -3.57
CA THR A 36 0.67 0.23 -3.29
C THR A 36 1.26 -0.15 -1.92
N SER A 37 0.45 -0.77 -1.06
CA SER A 37 0.83 -1.21 0.29
C SER A 37 1.74 -2.46 0.31
N TYR A 38 2.00 -3.09 -0.83
CA TYR A 38 2.91 -4.24 -0.89
C TYR A 38 4.37 -3.79 -0.74
N GLY A 39 5.12 -4.47 0.13
CA GLY A 39 6.54 -4.15 0.39
C GLY A 39 6.77 -2.86 1.19
N VAL A 40 5.75 -2.41 1.94
CA VAL A 40 5.84 -1.21 2.79
C VAL A 40 6.85 -1.42 3.92
N ASP A 41 7.76 -0.45 4.04
CA ASP A 41 8.73 -0.40 5.13
C ASP A 41 8.20 0.44 6.30
N SER A 42 8.47 -0.01 7.51
CA SER A 42 8.29 0.79 8.72
C SER A 42 9.17 2.04 8.66
N CYS A 43 8.77 3.11 9.33
CA CYS A 43 9.57 4.32 9.37
C CYS A 43 10.99 4.10 9.94
N SER A 44 11.15 3.20 10.91
CA SER A 44 12.48 2.80 11.40
C SER A 44 13.36 2.21 10.29
N LYS A 45 12.81 1.34 9.44
CA LYS A 45 13.52 0.72 8.32
C LYS A 45 13.80 1.73 7.21
N VAL A 46 12.85 2.61 6.90
CA VAL A 46 13.04 3.74 5.97
C VAL A 46 14.23 4.58 6.39
N LEU A 47 14.32 5.01 7.65
CA LEU A 47 15.42 5.84 8.14
C LEU A 47 16.78 5.13 8.03
N SER A 48 16.83 3.87 8.46
CA SER A 48 18.06 3.07 8.36
C SER A 48 18.53 2.89 6.92
N THR A 49 17.61 2.77 5.97
CA THR A 49 17.89 2.57 4.55
C THR A 49 18.24 3.89 3.87
N HIS A 50 17.50 4.97 4.17
CA HIS A 50 17.72 6.32 3.64
C HIS A 50 19.08 6.87 4.03
N ALA A 51 19.55 6.61 5.25
CA ALA A 51 20.89 7.01 5.70
C ALA A 51 22.04 6.41 4.88
N GLN A 52 21.77 5.33 4.12
CA GLN A 52 22.76 4.66 3.25
C GLN A 52 22.69 5.15 1.80
N ILE A 53 21.79 6.10 1.50
CA ILE A 53 21.63 6.67 0.17
C ILE A 53 22.57 7.85 0.01
N THR A 54 23.45 7.77 -0.98
CA THR A 54 24.28 8.90 -1.40
C THR A 54 23.76 9.42 -2.73
N ILE A 55 23.54 10.73 -2.82
CA ILE A 55 23.11 11.40 -4.05
C ILE A 55 24.16 12.47 -4.37
N LYS A 56 24.88 12.28 -5.48
CA LYS A 56 25.91 13.21 -5.94
C LYS A 56 25.91 13.27 -7.46
N ASP A 57 25.92 14.47 -8.03
CA ASP A 57 25.98 14.69 -9.48
C ASP A 57 24.90 13.91 -10.25
N TYR A 58 23.66 13.89 -9.73
CA TYR A 58 22.52 13.11 -10.25
C TYR A 58 22.70 11.58 -10.22
N LYS A 59 23.79 11.08 -9.62
CA LYS A 59 24.01 9.66 -9.38
C LYS A 59 23.53 9.30 -7.99
N ILE A 60 22.71 8.27 -7.94
CA ILE A 60 22.27 7.63 -6.70
C ILE A 60 23.14 6.40 -6.50
N SER A 61 23.66 6.22 -5.29
CA SER A 61 24.36 5.01 -4.88
C SER A 61 23.91 4.57 -3.49
N GLY A 62 23.89 3.26 -3.27
CA GLY A 62 23.51 2.64 -2.02
C GLY A 62 23.39 1.12 -2.16
N PRO A 63 23.14 0.41 -1.06
CA PRO A 63 22.90 -1.03 -1.08
C PRO A 63 21.60 -1.36 -1.85
N PRO A 64 21.35 -2.64 -2.21
CA PRO A 64 20.10 -3.05 -2.88
C PRO A 64 18.82 -2.53 -2.20
N ALA A 65 18.78 -2.49 -0.87
CA ALA A 65 17.65 -1.96 -0.10
C ALA A 65 17.34 -0.48 -0.41
N ALA A 66 18.36 0.35 -0.69
CA ALA A 66 18.16 1.74 -1.09
C ALA A 66 17.39 1.84 -2.41
N TRP A 67 17.76 1.02 -3.39
CA TRP A 67 17.07 0.95 -4.67
C TRP A 67 15.63 0.44 -4.54
N THR A 68 15.40 -0.53 -3.65
CA THR A 68 14.06 -1.00 -3.32
C THR A 68 13.21 0.14 -2.75
N LEU A 69 13.73 0.91 -1.78
CA LEU A 69 13.00 2.04 -1.20
C LEU A 69 12.68 3.13 -2.23
N ILE A 70 13.66 3.51 -3.06
CA ILE A 70 13.46 4.50 -4.13
C ILE A 70 12.42 4.00 -5.15
N GLY A 71 12.54 2.75 -5.57
CA GLY A 71 11.61 2.12 -6.50
C GLY A 71 10.21 2.04 -5.92
N TRP A 72 10.08 1.72 -4.63
CA TRP A 72 8.81 1.69 -3.94
C TRP A 72 8.15 3.08 -3.89
N VAL A 73 8.87 4.14 -3.50
CA VAL A 73 8.34 5.53 -3.49
C VAL A 73 7.90 5.95 -4.89
N SER A 74 8.70 5.69 -5.92
CA SER A 74 8.37 6.03 -7.30
C SER A 74 7.17 5.23 -7.82
N GLY A 75 7.09 3.94 -7.48
CA GLY A 75 6.00 3.06 -7.87
C GLY A 75 4.68 3.47 -7.20
N PHE A 76 4.74 3.81 -5.91
CA PHE A 76 3.61 4.34 -5.16
C PHE A 76 3.06 5.60 -5.82
N ALA A 77 3.92 6.58 -6.09
CA ALA A 77 3.52 7.85 -6.67
C ALA A 77 2.89 7.66 -8.07
N THR A 78 3.50 6.83 -8.91
CA THR A 78 2.98 6.47 -10.24
C THR A 78 1.61 5.80 -10.14
N ALA A 79 1.48 4.80 -9.27
CA ALA A 79 0.24 4.07 -9.09
C ALA A 79 -0.87 4.98 -8.53
N ALA A 80 -0.57 5.85 -7.57
CA ALA A 80 -1.52 6.82 -7.03
C ALA A 80 -1.99 7.81 -8.12
N ASN A 81 -1.08 8.36 -8.93
CA ASN A 81 -1.44 9.24 -10.04
C ASN A 81 -2.30 8.52 -11.09
N SER A 82 -1.96 7.27 -11.43
CA SER A 82 -2.70 6.48 -12.43
C SER A 82 -4.08 6.02 -11.94
N ALA A 83 -4.18 5.57 -10.68
CA ALA A 83 -5.39 4.98 -10.12
C ALA A 83 -6.53 6.00 -9.95
N ILE A 84 -6.20 7.27 -9.64
CA ILE A 84 -7.21 8.28 -9.37
C ILE A 84 -7.75 8.93 -10.67
N GLY A 85 -7.23 8.54 -11.85
CA GLY A 85 -7.79 8.93 -13.15
C GLY A 85 -7.93 10.44 -13.38
N SER A 86 -7.20 11.25 -12.60
CA SER A 86 -7.33 12.71 -12.58
C SER A 86 -6.06 13.34 -13.13
N PRO A 87 -6.13 14.42 -13.92
CA PRO A 87 -4.96 15.19 -14.35
C PRO A 87 -4.20 15.86 -13.17
N LYS A 88 -4.66 15.65 -11.93
CA LYS A 88 -4.02 16.13 -10.71
C LYS A 88 -2.69 15.40 -10.49
N ASN A 89 -1.60 16.14 -10.55
CA ASN A 89 -0.33 15.70 -10.00
C ASN A 89 -0.39 15.77 -8.47
N TYR A 90 -0.76 14.65 -7.83
CA TYR A 90 -0.94 14.56 -6.36
C TYR A 90 0.32 14.91 -5.57
N TYR A 91 1.48 14.89 -6.24
CA TYR A 91 2.79 15.17 -5.65
C TYR A 91 3.40 16.47 -6.18
N LYS A 92 2.62 17.38 -6.82
CA LYS A 92 3.06 18.73 -7.25
C LYS A 92 4.40 18.77 -8.01
N SER A 93 4.68 17.76 -8.82
CA SER A 93 5.92 17.64 -9.59
C SER A 93 7.18 17.46 -8.74
N MET A 94 7.04 17.03 -7.48
CA MET A 94 8.17 16.56 -6.69
C MET A 94 8.85 15.41 -7.43
N SER A 95 10.16 15.51 -7.58
CA SER A 95 11.00 14.41 -8.02
C SER A 95 10.95 13.25 -7.03
N ASN A 96 11.29 12.05 -7.49
CA ASN A 96 11.40 10.87 -6.63
C ASN A 96 12.33 11.10 -5.42
N ILE A 97 13.39 11.89 -5.61
CA ILE A 97 14.33 12.23 -4.54
C ILE A 97 13.71 13.19 -3.52
N GLU A 98 12.95 14.19 -3.96
CA GLU A 98 12.23 15.08 -3.06
C GLU A 98 11.17 14.32 -2.24
N MET A 99 10.42 13.42 -2.89
CA MET A 99 9.45 12.56 -2.19
C MET A 99 10.15 11.65 -1.18
N LEU A 100 11.24 10.99 -1.57
CA LEU A 100 12.03 10.14 -0.68
C LEU A 100 12.54 10.91 0.55
N ASN A 101 13.10 12.11 0.35
CA ASN A 101 13.59 12.95 1.43
C ASN A 101 12.47 13.43 2.34
N TRP A 102 11.29 13.73 1.78
CA TRP A 102 10.12 14.07 2.55
C TRP A 102 9.64 12.90 3.42
N VAL A 103 9.55 11.69 2.85
CA VAL A 103 9.18 10.47 3.58
C VAL A 103 10.17 10.19 4.72
N ALA A 104 11.47 10.35 4.47
CA ALA A 104 12.48 10.23 5.52
C ALA A 104 12.33 11.30 6.61
N SER A 105 11.97 12.54 6.26
CA SER A 105 11.67 13.58 7.25
C SER A 105 10.45 13.22 8.09
N PHE A 106 9.35 12.84 7.45
CA PHE A 106 8.14 12.39 8.12
C PHE A 106 8.44 11.24 9.10
N CYS A 107 9.25 10.27 8.67
CA CYS A 107 9.59 9.11 9.49
C CYS A 107 10.49 9.43 10.69
N ARG A 108 11.30 10.50 10.64
CA ARG A 108 12.04 10.98 11.83
C ARG A 108 11.07 11.45 12.91
N ASP A 109 10.01 12.14 12.51
CA ASP A 109 9.02 12.71 13.43
C ASP A 109 7.95 11.68 13.85
N ASN A 110 7.78 10.60 13.07
CA ASN A 110 6.72 9.60 13.24
C ASN A 110 7.27 8.15 13.20
N PRO A 111 8.13 7.75 14.16
CA PRO A 111 8.83 6.47 14.11
C PRO A 111 7.92 5.23 14.21
N ASN A 112 6.69 5.40 14.72
CA ASN A 112 5.69 4.35 14.85
C ASN A 112 4.75 4.22 13.63
N LYS A 113 5.03 4.95 12.55
CA LYS A 113 4.29 4.89 11.29
C LYS A 113 5.10 4.13 10.22
N ASP A 114 4.57 4.13 9.00
CA ASP A 114 5.16 3.48 7.84
C ASP A 114 5.17 4.42 6.61
N ALA A 115 5.87 3.97 5.57
CA ALA A 115 6.02 4.73 4.34
C ALA A 115 4.71 4.92 3.56
N ASP A 116 3.75 3.99 3.67
CA ASP A 116 2.43 4.10 3.03
C ASP A 116 1.64 5.26 3.63
N TYR A 117 1.57 5.34 4.96
CA TYR A 117 0.94 6.46 5.65
C TYR A 117 1.56 7.79 5.25
N ALA A 118 2.90 7.85 5.18
CA ALA A 118 3.63 9.03 4.76
C ALA A 118 3.24 9.45 3.33
N MET A 119 3.28 8.53 2.36
CA MET A 119 2.96 8.83 0.96
C MET A 119 1.49 9.24 0.76
N ARG A 120 0.56 8.60 1.48
CA ARG A 120 -0.86 9.00 1.46
C ARG A 120 -1.07 10.39 2.02
N LEU A 121 -0.43 10.71 3.15
CA LEU A 121 -0.48 12.05 3.73
C LEU A 121 0.13 13.09 2.79
N LEU A 122 1.24 12.76 2.12
CA LEU A 122 1.88 13.63 1.14
C LEU A 122 0.93 13.97 0.00
N ALA A 123 0.27 12.96 -0.56
CA ALA A 123 -0.70 13.13 -1.64
C ALA A 123 -1.88 14.02 -1.24
N THR A 124 -2.41 13.87 -0.01
CA THR A 124 -3.57 14.64 0.46
C THR A 124 -3.19 16.05 0.94
N THR A 125 -1.98 16.27 1.44
CA THR A 125 -1.48 17.60 1.85
C THR A 125 -1.42 18.56 0.65
N TYR A 126 -1.21 18.04 -0.55
CA TYR A 126 -1.01 18.84 -1.75
C TYR A 126 -2.21 18.88 -2.70
N THR A 127 -3.28 18.15 -2.39
CA THR A 127 -4.58 18.31 -3.04
C THR A 127 -5.61 18.77 -2.03
N PRO A 128 -6.08 20.04 -2.07
CA PRO A 128 -7.34 20.36 -1.41
C PRO A 128 -8.44 19.51 -2.08
N PHE A 129 -9.21 18.80 -1.25
CA PHE A 129 -10.47 18.19 -1.67
C PHE A 129 -11.48 19.28 -2.01
#